data_AF-I3D3K7-F1
#
_entry.id   AF-I3D3K7-F1
#
_cell.length_a   1.000
_cell.length_b   1.000
_cell.length_c   1.000
_cell.angle_alpha   90.00
_cell.angle_beta   90.00
_cell.angle_gamma   90.00
#
_symmetry.space_group_name_H-M   'P 1'
#
loop_
_entity.id
_entity.type
_entity.pdbx_description
1 polymer ?
#
loop_
_entity_poly.entity_id
_entity_poly.type
_entity_poly.pdbx_seq_one_letter_code
_entity_poly.pdbx_strand_id
1 'polypeptide(L)' 'MTLFCKQCNSRRLPEYHQAEKATLWLCTKCKNFTDIDDLIIREQTNEEREEVKRKEKEFAESTNFPSGKLNRRKGVN' A
#
# COMPACT_ATOMS: atom_id res chain seq x y z
N MET A 1 13.50 9.83 1.08
CA MET A 1 12.44 8.88 0.67
C MET A 1 12.68 8.45 -0.76
N THR A 2 13.03 7.20 -1.00
CA THR A 2 13.05 6.69 -2.38
C THR A 2 11.71 6.04 -2.70
N LEU A 3 11.14 6.44 -3.84
CA LEU A 3 9.88 5.90 -4.32
C LEU A 3 10.02 4.44 -4.79
N PHE A 4 11.24 3.96 -5.01
CA PHE A 4 11.55 2.67 -5.63
C PHE A 4 12.47 1.84 -4.74
N CYS A 5 12.19 0.54 -4.66
CA CYS A 5 13.01 -0.39 -3.90
C CYS A 5 14.39 -0.58 -4.57
N LYS A 6 15.48 -0.43 -3.81
CA LYS A 6 16.86 -0.65 -4.32
C LYS A 6 17.11 -2.06 -4.85
N GLN A 7 16.38 -3.07 -4.35
CA GLN A 7 16.60 -4.47 -4.71
C GLN A 7 15.89 -4.90 -6.00
N CYS A 8 14.66 -4.41 -6.23
CA CYS A 8 13.83 -4.89 -7.35
C CYS A 8 13.22 -3.78 -8.21
N ASN A 9 13.55 -2.52 -7.92
CA ASN A 9 13.09 -1.32 -8.63
C ASN A 9 11.56 -1.17 -8.71
N SER A 10 10.79 -1.92 -7.91
CA SER A 10 9.34 -1.71 -7.83
C SER A 10 9.01 -0.51 -6.96
N ARG A 11 7.89 0.15 -7.27
CA ARG A 11 7.36 1.24 -6.49
C ARG A 11 7.06 0.80 -5.05
N ARG A 12 7.51 1.58 -4.07
CA ARG A 12 7.13 1.46 -2.67
C ARG A 12 5.79 2.15 -2.42
N LEU A 13 5.00 1.60 -1.52
CA LEU A 13 3.73 2.16 -1.08
C LEU A 13 3.87 2.69 0.35
N PRO A 14 3.42 3.91 0.65
CA PRO A 14 3.39 4.40 2.02
C PRO A 14 2.33 3.64 2.82
N GLU A 15 2.70 3.18 4.00
CA GLU A 15 1.85 2.50 4.96
C GLU A 15 1.98 3.17 6.33
N TYR A 16 0.86 3.57 6.90
CA TYR A 16 0.84 4.24 8.20
C TYR A 16 0.80 3.21 9.33
N HIS A 17 1.85 3.17 10.14
CA HIS A 17 1.93 2.30 11.29
C HIS A 17 1.50 3.07 12.54
N GLN A 18 0.34 2.70 13.09
CA GLN A 18 -0.24 3.37 14.25
C GLN A 18 0.64 3.26 15.51
N ALA A 19 1.30 2.11 15.70
CA ALA A 19 2.16 1.87 16.87
C ALA A 19 3.35 2.82 16.93
N GLU A 20 3.96 3.11 15.77
CA GLU A 20 5.15 3.96 15.64
C GLU A 20 4.78 5.42 15.34
N LYS A 21 3.48 5.71 15.09
CA LYS A 21 2.97 7.01 14.60
C LYS A 21 3.77 7.53 13.40
N ALA A 22 4.22 6.62 12.54
CA ALA A 22 5.11 6.89 11.44
C ALA A 22 4.58 6.26 10.15
N THR A 23 4.97 6.84 9.02
CA THR A 23 4.71 6.25 7.70
C THR A 23 5.95 5.51 7.26
N LEU A 24 5.83 4.20 7.08
CA LEU A 24 6.86 3.36 6.50
C LEU A 24 6.56 3.10 5.02
N TRP A 25 7.58 2.74 4.26
CA TRP A 25 7.47 2.53 2.82
C TRP A 25 7.66 1.06 2.49
N LEU A 26 6.54 0.39 2.21
CA LEU A 26 6.51 -1.03 1.89
C LEU A 26 6.87 -1.28 0.42
N CYS A 27 7.85 -2.14 0.17
CA CYS A 27 8.01 -2.79 -1.12
C CYS A 27 7.17 -4.07 -1.16
N THR A 28 6.12 -4.13 -1.98
CA THR A 28 5.23 -5.31 -2.05
C THR A 28 5.89 -6.56 -2.62
N LYS A 29 6.92 -6.40 -3.48
CA LYS A 29 7.68 -7.53 -4.05
C LYS A 29 8.68 -8.11 -3.06
N CYS A 30 9.50 -7.27 -2.45
CA CYS A 30 10.53 -7.68 -1.48
C CYS A 30 10.00 -7.83 -0.06
N LYS A 31 8.78 -7.35 0.22
CA LYS A 31 8.12 -7.38 1.53
C LYS A 31 8.95 -6.73 2.63
N ASN A 32 9.63 -5.62 2.31
CA ASN A 32 10.42 -4.86 3.28
C ASN A 32 9.89 -3.45 3.45
N PHE A 33 9.98 -2.97 4.69
CA PHE A 33 9.67 -1.60 5.07
C PHE A 33 10.95 -0.78 5.11
N THR A 34 10.86 0.44 4.57
CA THR A 34 11.89 1.46 4.76
C THR A 34 11.33 2.70 5.44
N ASP A 35 12.21 3.45 6.10
CA ASP A 35 11.88 4.75 6.67
C ASP A 35 11.93 5.88 5.62
N ILE A 36 11.89 7.11 6.13
CA ILE A 36 12.02 8.33 5.34
C ILE A 36 13.41 8.47 4.69
N ASP A 37 14.45 7.88 5.27
CA ASP A 37 15.84 7.92 4.82
C ASP A 37 16.21 6.75 3.90
N ASP A 38 15.23 5.90 3.56
CA ASP A 38 15.37 4.71 2.73
C ASP A 38 16.33 3.65 3.32
N LEU A 39 16.29 3.54 4.65
CA LEU A 39 16.91 2.47 5.42
C LEU A 39 15.91 1.34 5.64
N ILE A 40 16.31 0.10 5.35
CA ILE A 40 15.46 -1.08 5.57
C ILE A 40 15.40 -1.35 7.07
N ILE A 41 14.22 -1.17 7.67
CA ILE A 41 14.01 -1.34 9.11
C ILE A 41 13.71 -2.81 9.41
N ARG A 42 12.77 -3.40 8.66
CA ARG A 42 12.30 -4.77 8.86
C ARG A 42 11.57 -5.31 7.64
N GLU A 43 11.33 -6.61 7.67
CA GLU A 43 10.43 -7.30 6.73
C GLU A 43 8.99 -7.36 7.26
N GLN A 44 8.05 -7.47 6.33
CA GLN A 44 6.63 -7.63 6.62
C GLN A 44 6.36 -9.06 7.09
N THR A 45 5.71 -9.18 8.25
CA THR A 45 5.44 -10.48 8.84
C THR A 45 4.39 -11.24 8.01
N ASN A 46 4.29 -12.55 8.22
CA ASN A 46 3.24 -13.34 7.57
C ASN A 46 1.84 -12.92 8.08
N GLU A 47 1.72 -12.57 9.35
CA GLU A 47 0.46 -12.15 9.98
C GLU A 47 -0.07 -10.85 9.37
N GLU A 48 0.78 -9.82 9.23
CA GLU A 48 0.43 -8.56 8.58
C GLU A 48 -0.09 -8.79 7.15
N ARG A 49 0.52 -9.74 6.42
CA ARG A 49 0.09 -10.09 5.06
C ARG A 49 -1.27 -10.77 5.02
N GLU A 50 -1.53 -11.69 5.92
CA GLU A 50 -2.84 -12.36 5.99
C GLU A 50 -3.93 -11.39 6.44
N GLU A 51 -3.61 -10.42 7.31
CA GLU A 51 -4.57 -9.38 7.70
C GLU A 51 -4.96 -8.49 6.50
N VAL A 52 -3.97 -8.06 5.69
CA VAL A 52 -4.23 -7.30 4.46
C VAL A 52 -5.10 -8.11 3.50
N LYS A 53 -4.77 -9.38 3.25
CA LYS A 53 -5.60 -10.26 2.40
C LYS A 53 -7.02 -10.43 2.92
N ARG A 54 -7.20 -10.51 4.24
CA ARG A 54 -8.53 -10.60 4.85
C ARG A 54 -9.33 -9.32 4.59
N LYS A 55 -8.71 -8.15 4.81
CA LYS A 55 -9.32 -6.84 4.50
C LYS A 55 -9.68 -6.70 3.03
N GLU A 56 -8.84 -7.19 2.11
CA GLU A 56 -9.13 -7.21 0.67
C GLU A 56 -10.37 -8.06 0.35
N LYS A 57 -10.50 -9.24 0.97
CA LYS A 57 -11.68 -10.11 0.80
C LYS A 57 -12.95 -9.47 1.36
N GLU A 58 -12.88 -8.96 2.59
CA GLU A 58 -13.99 -8.25 3.24
C GLU A 58 -14.45 -7.04 2.41
N PHE A 59 -13.51 -6.29 1.83
CA PHE A 59 -13.81 -5.20 0.92
C PHE A 59 -14.53 -5.71 -0.34
N ALA A 60 -13.99 -6.73 -1.00
CA ALA A 60 -14.60 -7.29 -2.20
C ALA A 60 -16.02 -7.81 -1.97
N GLU A 61 -16.29 -8.44 -0.83
CA GLU A 61 -17.61 -8.96 -0.45
C GLU A 61 -18.59 -7.83 -0.08
N SER A 62 -18.12 -6.78 0.59
CA SER A 62 -18.96 -5.66 1.02
C SER A 62 -19.29 -4.67 -0.10
N THR A 63 -18.47 -4.62 -1.16
CA THR A 63 -18.67 -3.65 -2.24
C THR A 63 -19.57 -4.17 -3.37
N ASN A 64 -20.82 -3.71 -3.39
CA ASN A 64 -21.69 -3.80 -4.56
C ASN A 64 -21.61 -2.48 -5.36
N PHE A 65 -20.52 -2.29 -6.11
CA PHE A 65 -20.43 -1.12 -7.00
C PHE A 65 -21.35 -1.31 -8.21
N PRO A 66 -22.35 -0.42 -8.44
CA PRO A 66 -23.09 -0.45 -9.69
C PRO A 66 -22.11 -0.20 -10.85
N SER A 67 -22.19 -1.00 -11.90
CA SER A 67 -21.33 -0.95 -13.09
C SER A 67 -21.57 0.29 -13.99
N GLY A 68 -22.05 1.38 -13.40
CA GLY A 68 -22.30 2.64 -14.08
C GLY A 68 -21.01 3.18 -14.69
N LYS A 69 -21.07 3.56 -15.97
CA LYS A 69 -19.94 4.18 -16.67
C LYS A 69 -19.54 5.46 -15.94
N LEU A 70 -18.35 5.47 -15.35
CA LEU A 70 -17.73 6.66 -14.78
C LEU A 70 -17.39 7.62 -15.93
N ASN A 71 -18.28 8.59 -16.19
CA ASN A 71 -18.01 9.64 -17.16
C ASN A 71 -17.13 10.73 -16.52
N ARG A 72 -16.00 11.02 -17.16
CA ARG A 72 -15.15 12.17 -16.80
C ARG A 72 -15.99 13.45 -16.88
N ARG A 73 -16.11 14.18 -15.77
CA ARG A 73 -16.71 15.52 -15.79
C ARG A 73 -15.83 16.41 -16.68
N LYS A 74 -16.43 17.03 -17.71
CA LYS A 74 -15.72 18.07 -18.47
C LYS A 74 -15.43 19.21 -17.48
N GLY A 75 -14.17 19.61 -17.38
CA GLY A 75 -13.78 20.75 -16.54
C GLY A 75 -14.57 21.98 -16.95
N VAL A 76 -15.01 22.75 -15.97
CA VAL A 76 -15.61 24.07 -16.21
C VAL A 76 -14.45 25.00 -16.58
N ASN A 77 -14.56 25.66 -17.73
CA ASN A 77 -13.61 26.67 -18.19
C ASN A 77 -13.77 27.95 -17.37
#